data_AF-A0A354XIW4-F1
#
_entry.id   AF-A0A354XIW4-F1
#
_cell.length_a   1.000
_cell.length_b   1.000
_cell.length_c   1.000
_cell.angle_alpha   90.00
_cell.angle_beta   90.00
_cell.angle_gamma   90.00
#
_symmetry.space_group_name_H-M   'P 1'
#
loop_
_entity.id
_entity.type
_entity.pdbx_description
1 polymer ?
#
loop_
_entity_poly.entity_id
_entity_poly.type
_entity_poly.pdbx_seq_one_letter_code
_entity_poly.pdbx_strand_id
1 'polypeptide(L)'
;HISRSQRLQTLPLWLRLGVVGVGTGVLAWWFPEIQGIGYDSVAAALNNQLAINVLLALMVAKLLITAITVAGGVPIGIIGPVLVAGAATGALGGMLGGWLWPEKAADPGIYAMLGMAAMMGAVLQAPLAALMALLELTHTPTIMLPGMLVVVVACLTSRQLTGCEGFFISSVRYGLHPLQQPLMQALSRVSVPAVMERQLVRTERMITLDQARRLLETNPMWLVIERSSEDKPVLGLKAAELARWLLEHDKALDGEVPPEDELIDLLEIPGQRLEMAPIGLQATLSEAFLKLQDSALGALYVVHGYRPKQQRISGIITRGAIERYYHYTDARQTDARETDS
;
A
#
# COMPACT_ATOMS: atom_id res chain seq x y z
N HIS A 1 -10.99 -5.09 11.37
CA HIS A 1 -10.78 -6.39 12.06
C HIS A 1 -10.97 -7.61 11.17
N ILE A 2 -12.00 -7.71 10.32
CA ILE A 2 -12.20 -8.88 9.43
C ILE A 2 -11.14 -8.96 8.31
N SER A 3 -10.61 -7.83 7.85
CA SER A 3 -9.49 -7.77 6.90
C SER A 3 -8.15 -8.33 7.43
N ARG A 4 -8.03 -8.62 8.75
CA ARG A 4 -6.84 -9.26 9.33
C ARG A 4 -6.81 -10.78 9.12
N SER A 5 -7.90 -11.42 8.70
CA SER A 5 -7.87 -12.87 8.50
C SER A 5 -7.17 -13.21 7.19
N GLN A 6 -5.86 -13.48 7.25
CA GLN A 6 -5.05 -13.96 6.12
C GLN A 6 -5.69 -15.19 5.42
N ARG A 7 -6.52 -15.97 6.14
CA ARG A 7 -7.20 -17.17 5.62
C ARG A 7 -8.16 -16.92 4.44
N LEU A 8 -8.84 -15.77 4.38
CA LEU A 8 -9.74 -15.45 3.27
C LEU A 8 -8.98 -14.93 2.04
N GLN A 9 -7.81 -14.34 2.24
CA GLN A 9 -6.98 -13.82 1.15
C GLN A 9 -6.16 -14.91 0.45
N THR A 10 -5.85 -16.01 1.15
CA THR A 10 -5.14 -17.17 0.57
C THR A 10 -6.04 -18.06 -0.31
N LEU A 11 -7.36 -17.87 -0.28
CA LEU A 11 -8.28 -18.62 -1.12
C LEU A 11 -8.24 -18.12 -2.57
N PRO A 12 -8.37 -19.02 -3.56
CA PRO A 12 -8.41 -18.61 -4.96
C PRO A 12 -9.64 -17.75 -5.24
N LEU A 13 -9.51 -16.83 -6.21
CA LEU A 13 -10.51 -15.79 -6.51
C LEU A 13 -11.91 -16.36 -6.73
N TRP A 14 -12.03 -17.48 -7.45
CA TRP A 14 -13.32 -18.13 -7.73
C TRP A 14 -14.05 -18.58 -6.46
N LEU A 15 -13.32 -19.07 -5.45
CA LEU A 15 -13.90 -19.53 -4.20
C LEU A 15 -14.32 -18.35 -3.31
N ARG A 16 -13.55 -17.25 -3.33
CA ARG A 16 -13.91 -15.98 -2.67
C ARG A 16 -15.21 -15.41 -3.24
N LEU A 17 -15.30 -15.33 -4.57
CA LEU A 17 -16.51 -14.89 -5.27
C LEU A 17 -17.68 -15.85 -5.02
N GLY A 18 -17.43 -17.17 -4.97
CA GLY A 18 -18.43 -18.17 -4.63
C GLY A 18 -19.02 -17.96 -3.24
N VAL A 19 -18.19 -17.72 -2.22
CA VAL A 19 -18.66 -17.45 -0.85
C VAL A 19 -19.49 -16.16 -0.78
N VAL A 20 -19.02 -15.08 -1.42
CA VAL A 20 -19.76 -13.81 -1.46
C VAL A 20 -21.09 -13.97 -2.21
N GLY A 21 -21.08 -14.68 -3.34
CA GLY A 21 -22.24 -14.92 -4.18
C GLY A 21 -23.29 -15.79 -3.49
N VAL A 22 -22.87 -16.92 -2.89
CA VAL A 22 -23.77 -17.79 -2.12
C VAL A 22 -24.31 -17.06 -0.90
N GLY A 23 -23.47 -16.34 -0.15
CA GLY A 23 -23.90 -15.57 1.01
C GLY A 23 -24.93 -14.50 0.66
N THR A 24 -24.71 -13.77 -0.44
CA THR A 24 -25.66 -12.77 -0.95
C THR A 24 -26.93 -13.42 -1.47
N GLY A 25 -26.83 -14.51 -2.22
CA GLY A 25 -27.98 -15.22 -2.79
C GLY A 25 -28.88 -15.85 -1.73
N VAL A 26 -28.31 -16.42 -0.69
CA VAL A 26 -29.03 -16.98 0.47
C VAL A 26 -29.83 -15.88 1.18
N LEU A 27 -29.21 -14.72 1.45
CA LEU A 27 -29.90 -13.60 2.09
C LEU A 27 -30.98 -12.98 1.17
N ALA A 28 -30.67 -12.87 -0.12
CA ALA A 28 -31.58 -12.35 -1.14
C ALA A 28 -32.80 -13.24 -1.40
N TRP A 29 -32.74 -14.54 -1.06
CA TRP A 29 -33.87 -15.45 -1.14
C TRP A 29 -34.98 -15.10 -0.15
N TRP A 30 -34.61 -14.66 1.06
CA TRP A 30 -35.57 -14.24 2.08
C TRP A 30 -35.95 -12.76 1.97
N PHE A 31 -35.00 -11.91 1.59
CA PHE A 31 -35.20 -10.46 1.50
C PHE A 31 -34.69 -9.97 0.14
N PRO A 32 -35.55 -9.91 -0.89
CA PRO A 32 -35.14 -9.51 -2.23
C PRO A 32 -34.59 -8.07 -2.28
N GLU A 33 -34.97 -7.22 -1.33
CA GLU A 33 -34.50 -5.82 -1.21
C GLU A 33 -33.00 -5.71 -0.90
N ILE A 34 -32.33 -6.82 -0.53
CA ILE A 34 -30.88 -6.87 -0.34
C ILE A 34 -30.14 -6.84 -1.69
N GLN A 35 -30.81 -7.23 -2.78
CA GLN A 35 -30.19 -7.33 -4.11
C GLN A 35 -29.74 -5.97 -4.66
N GLY A 36 -28.75 -6.02 -5.55
CA GLY A 36 -28.25 -4.84 -6.25
C GLY A 36 -27.61 -3.77 -5.34
N ILE A 37 -27.57 -2.54 -5.85
CA ILE A 37 -26.91 -1.39 -5.22
C ILE A 37 -27.76 -0.84 -4.05
N GLY A 38 -29.08 -1.04 -4.12
CA GLY A 38 -30.05 -0.70 -3.06
C GLY A 38 -30.70 0.68 -3.19
N TYR A 39 -30.64 1.32 -4.37
CA TYR A 39 -31.38 2.58 -4.62
C TYR A 39 -32.89 2.39 -4.47
N ASP A 40 -33.43 1.27 -4.94
CA ASP A 40 -34.85 0.94 -4.79
C ASP A 40 -35.22 0.76 -3.32
N SER A 41 -34.35 0.11 -2.54
CA SER A 41 -34.53 -0.10 -1.10
C SER A 41 -34.45 1.22 -0.33
N VAL A 42 -33.57 2.14 -0.73
CA VAL A 42 -33.51 3.49 -0.18
C VAL A 42 -34.80 4.26 -0.52
N ALA A 43 -35.24 4.25 -1.77
CA ALA A 43 -36.48 4.92 -2.18
C ALA A 43 -37.70 4.36 -1.43
N ALA A 44 -37.79 3.04 -1.28
CA ALA A 44 -38.85 2.40 -0.51
C ALA A 44 -38.79 2.74 0.99
N ALA A 45 -37.58 2.85 1.58
CA ALA A 45 -37.41 3.30 2.97
C ALA A 45 -37.85 4.76 3.14
N LEU A 46 -37.49 5.64 2.21
CA LEU A 46 -37.87 7.06 2.21
C LEU A 46 -39.38 7.25 2.08
N ASN A 47 -40.05 6.42 1.27
CA ASN A 47 -41.50 6.45 1.10
C ASN A 47 -42.26 5.66 2.17
N ASN A 48 -41.58 5.17 3.21
CA ASN A 48 -42.17 4.37 4.29
C ASN A 48 -42.93 3.12 3.78
N GLN A 49 -42.41 2.47 2.74
CA GLN A 49 -43.02 1.31 2.08
C GLN A 49 -42.44 -0.03 2.57
N LEU A 50 -41.41 0.01 3.42
CA LEU A 50 -40.74 -1.18 3.92
C LEU A 50 -41.24 -1.56 5.31
N ALA A 51 -41.48 -2.85 5.52
CA ALA A 51 -41.83 -3.39 6.82
C ALA A 51 -40.61 -3.44 7.76
N ILE A 52 -40.87 -3.40 9.08
CA ILE A 52 -39.83 -3.38 10.13
C ILE A 52 -38.86 -4.56 10.01
N ASN A 53 -39.36 -5.75 9.68
CA ASN A 53 -38.54 -6.94 9.46
C ASN A 53 -37.57 -6.77 8.28
N VAL A 54 -38.01 -6.16 7.18
CA VAL A 54 -37.17 -5.87 6.01
C VAL A 54 -36.13 -4.81 6.35
N LEU A 55 -36.49 -3.75 7.08
CA LEU A 55 -35.55 -2.72 7.52
C LEU A 55 -34.45 -3.29 8.42
N LEU A 56 -34.81 -4.14 9.39
CA LEU A 56 -33.84 -4.82 10.25
C LEU A 56 -32.91 -5.74 9.43
N ALA A 57 -33.47 -6.49 8.48
CA ALA A 57 -32.71 -7.33 7.59
C ALA A 57 -31.73 -6.50 6.74
N LEU A 58 -32.18 -5.40 6.14
CA LEU A 58 -31.34 -4.49 5.34
C LEU A 58 -30.19 -3.90 6.16
N MET A 59 -30.48 -3.43 7.38
CA MET A 59 -29.48 -2.86 8.29
C MET A 59 -28.34 -3.85 8.57
N VAL A 60 -28.68 -5.09 8.94
CA VAL A 60 -27.66 -6.10 9.31
C VAL A 60 -27.02 -6.73 8.09
N ALA A 61 -27.83 -7.18 7.12
CA ALA A 61 -27.35 -7.95 5.99
C ALA A 61 -26.47 -7.12 5.05
N LYS A 62 -26.82 -5.85 4.75
CA LYS A 62 -25.96 -5.01 3.88
C LYS A 62 -24.58 -4.79 4.49
N LEU A 63 -24.50 -4.57 5.79
CA LEU A 63 -23.21 -4.40 6.48
C LEU A 63 -22.39 -5.69 6.48
N LEU A 64 -23.01 -6.83 6.78
CA LEU A 64 -22.33 -8.12 6.79
C LEU A 64 -21.83 -8.52 5.40
N ILE A 65 -22.69 -8.46 4.38
CA ILE A 65 -22.31 -8.79 3.00
C ILE A 65 -21.19 -7.88 2.53
N THR A 66 -21.29 -6.57 2.78
CA THR A 66 -20.24 -5.60 2.40
C THR A 66 -18.93 -5.92 3.12
N ALA A 67 -18.97 -6.21 4.42
CA ALA A 67 -17.78 -6.57 5.18
C ALA A 67 -17.13 -7.86 4.65
N ILE A 68 -17.92 -8.89 4.32
CA ILE A 68 -17.43 -10.15 3.73
C ILE A 68 -16.83 -9.90 2.35
N THR A 69 -17.48 -9.05 1.53
CA THR A 69 -17.03 -8.72 0.17
C THR A 69 -15.70 -7.96 0.20
N VAL A 70 -15.57 -6.97 1.08
CA VAL A 70 -14.34 -6.21 1.29
C VAL A 70 -13.23 -7.09 1.88
N ALA A 71 -13.54 -7.95 2.86
CA ALA A 71 -12.58 -8.89 3.43
C ALA A 71 -12.11 -9.95 2.41
N GLY A 72 -13.04 -10.37 1.55
CA GLY A 72 -12.78 -11.19 0.37
C GLY A 72 -12.10 -10.43 -0.76
N GLY A 73 -11.63 -9.19 -0.55
CA GLY A 73 -10.86 -8.36 -1.47
C GLY A 73 -11.48 -8.20 -2.86
N VAL A 74 -12.80 -8.27 -2.95
CA VAL A 74 -13.54 -8.00 -4.17
C VAL A 74 -13.69 -6.49 -4.29
N PRO A 75 -13.31 -5.86 -5.41
CA PRO A 75 -13.49 -4.43 -5.59
C PRO A 75 -14.99 -4.09 -5.62
N ILE A 76 -15.46 -3.30 -4.65
CA ILE A 76 -16.85 -2.88 -4.53
C ILE A 76 -16.95 -1.43 -4.04
N GLY A 77 -17.97 -0.71 -4.52
CA GLY A 77 -18.32 0.61 -3.97
C GLY A 77 -19.07 0.48 -2.65
N ILE A 78 -18.58 1.10 -1.59
CA ILE A 78 -19.19 1.01 -0.25
C ILE A 78 -20.31 2.03 0.02
N ILE A 79 -20.43 3.06 -0.81
CA ILE A 79 -21.38 4.17 -0.57
C ILE A 79 -22.82 3.66 -0.59
N GLY A 80 -23.21 2.85 -1.57
CA GLY A 80 -24.56 2.28 -1.68
C GLY A 80 -24.98 1.50 -0.43
N PRO A 81 -24.23 0.46 -0.01
CA PRO A 81 -24.55 -0.29 1.21
C PRO A 81 -24.61 0.55 2.48
N VAL A 82 -23.74 1.55 2.62
CA VAL A 82 -23.73 2.49 3.76
C VAL A 82 -25.01 3.34 3.77
N LEU A 83 -25.42 3.85 2.61
CA LEU A 83 -26.67 4.61 2.50
C LEU A 83 -27.89 3.74 2.82
N VAL A 84 -27.96 2.51 2.29
CA VAL A 84 -29.08 1.59 2.57
C VAL A 84 -29.18 1.26 4.07
N ALA A 85 -28.05 0.91 4.69
CA ALA A 85 -28.02 0.62 6.12
C ALA A 85 -28.41 1.85 6.97
N GLY A 86 -27.93 3.03 6.58
CA GLY A 86 -28.30 4.29 7.21
C GLY A 86 -29.78 4.62 7.06
N ALA A 87 -30.34 4.48 5.86
CA ALA A 87 -31.76 4.69 5.58
C ALA A 87 -32.63 3.75 6.41
N ALA A 88 -32.26 2.47 6.48
CA ALA A 88 -32.99 1.48 7.23
C ALA A 88 -32.97 1.76 8.74
N THR A 89 -31.80 2.12 9.28
CA THR A 89 -31.64 2.49 10.69
C THR A 89 -32.43 3.76 11.03
N GLY A 90 -32.38 4.76 10.15
CA GLY A 90 -33.15 5.99 10.28
C GLY A 90 -34.66 5.75 10.26
N ALA A 91 -35.16 4.98 9.29
CA ALA A 91 -36.57 4.63 9.18
C ALA A 91 -37.08 3.88 10.43
N LEU A 92 -36.30 2.93 10.95
CA LEU A 92 -36.60 2.25 12.22
C LEU A 92 -36.68 3.23 13.38
N GLY A 93 -35.73 4.18 13.48
CA GLY A 93 -35.75 5.24 14.48
C GLY A 93 -36.99 6.14 14.36
N GLY A 94 -37.41 6.47 13.14
CA GLY A 94 -38.64 7.22 12.87
C GLY A 94 -39.90 6.47 13.29
N MET A 95 -40.00 5.19 12.96
CA MET A 95 -41.13 4.33 13.39
C MET A 95 -41.21 4.20 14.91
N LEU A 96 -40.06 4.02 15.58
CA LEU A 96 -39.99 4.00 17.06
C LEU A 96 -40.39 5.35 17.66
N GLY A 97 -39.94 6.46 17.07
CA GLY A 97 -40.35 7.81 17.48
C GLY A 97 -41.85 8.05 17.32
N GLY A 98 -42.43 7.59 16.22
CA GLY A 98 -43.88 7.64 15.97
C GLY A 98 -44.69 6.81 16.96
N TRP A 99 -44.14 5.67 17.43
CA TRP A 99 -44.78 4.86 18.45
C TRP A 99 -44.70 5.49 19.86
N LEU A 100 -43.56 6.10 20.21
CA LEU A 100 -43.34 6.70 21.53
C LEU A 100 -43.99 8.08 21.68
N TRP A 101 -43.92 8.93 20.65
CA TRP A 101 -44.46 10.29 20.64
C TRP A 101 -45.19 10.61 19.33
N PRO A 102 -46.40 10.06 19.13
CA PRO A 102 -47.15 10.18 17.87
C PRO A 102 -47.40 11.63 17.43
N GLU A 103 -47.65 12.53 18.39
CA GLU A 103 -47.98 13.93 18.11
C GLU A 103 -46.78 14.80 17.71
N LYS A 104 -45.55 14.33 17.96
CA LYS A 104 -44.30 15.10 17.69
C LYS A 104 -43.42 14.45 16.63
N ALA A 105 -43.74 13.23 16.20
CA ALA A 105 -42.96 12.51 15.24
C ALA A 105 -43.06 13.17 13.86
N ALA A 106 -41.90 13.38 13.23
CA ALA A 106 -41.84 13.79 11.84
C ALA A 106 -42.17 12.60 10.91
N ASP A 107 -42.28 12.87 9.61
CA ASP A 107 -42.45 11.84 8.61
C ASP A 107 -41.27 10.82 8.66
N PRO A 108 -41.52 9.49 8.64
CA PRO A 108 -40.47 8.47 8.67
C PRO A 108 -39.40 8.63 7.58
N GLY A 109 -39.76 9.21 6.43
CA GLY A 109 -38.82 9.51 5.35
C GLY A 109 -37.73 10.50 5.77
N ILE A 110 -38.06 11.48 6.62
CA ILE A 110 -37.07 12.44 7.15
C ILE A 110 -36.05 11.72 8.03
N TYR A 111 -36.50 10.81 8.89
CA TYR A 111 -35.59 10.02 9.73
C TYR A 111 -34.69 9.11 8.90
N ALA A 112 -35.22 8.49 7.84
CA ALA A 112 -34.43 7.71 6.89
C ALA A 112 -33.33 8.57 6.22
N MET A 113 -33.65 9.78 5.75
CA MET A 113 -32.65 10.70 5.18
C MET A 113 -31.58 11.10 6.20
N LEU A 114 -31.96 11.42 7.44
CA LEU A 114 -31.02 11.73 8.50
C LEU A 114 -30.12 10.53 8.81
N GLY A 115 -30.67 9.31 8.85
CA GLY A 115 -29.91 8.08 9.04
C GLY A 115 -28.91 7.80 7.92
N MET A 116 -29.29 8.04 6.66
CA MET A 116 -28.38 7.96 5.51
C MET A 116 -27.17 8.89 5.68
N ALA A 117 -27.43 10.17 5.96
CA ALA A 117 -26.37 11.17 6.14
C ALA A 117 -25.49 10.83 7.34
N ALA A 118 -26.09 10.43 8.46
CA ALA A 118 -25.37 10.05 9.67
C ALA A 118 -24.40 8.89 9.43
N MET A 119 -24.89 7.83 8.78
CA MET A 119 -24.09 6.64 8.47
C MET A 119 -22.97 6.98 7.48
N MET A 120 -23.27 7.74 6.42
CA MET A 120 -22.28 8.19 5.45
C MET A 120 -21.20 9.04 6.12
N GLY A 121 -21.59 10.02 6.94
CA GLY A 121 -20.68 10.86 7.68
C GLY A 121 -19.77 10.06 8.61
N ALA A 122 -20.33 9.13 9.38
CA ALA A 122 -19.60 8.31 10.34
C ALA A 122 -18.62 7.35 9.66
N VAL A 123 -19.04 6.65 8.59
CA VAL A 123 -18.19 5.66 7.90
C VAL A 123 -17.10 6.31 7.05
N LEU A 124 -17.43 7.39 6.35
CA LEU A 124 -16.47 8.09 5.49
C LEU A 124 -15.61 9.10 6.26
N GLN A 125 -16.01 9.46 7.48
CA GLN A 125 -15.44 10.59 8.24
C GLN A 125 -15.43 11.88 7.40
N ALA A 126 -16.51 12.12 6.64
CA ALA A 126 -16.69 13.26 5.75
C ALA A 126 -18.03 13.99 6.01
N PRO A 127 -18.15 14.75 7.12
CA PRO A 127 -19.41 15.36 7.54
C PRO A 127 -20.01 16.32 6.50
N LEU A 128 -19.17 17.18 5.89
CA LEU A 128 -19.62 18.16 4.90
C LEU A 128 -20.16 17.49 3.63
N ALA A 129 -19.52 16.39 3.19
CA ALA A 129 -19.99 15.62 2.04
C ALA A 129 -21.34 14.95 2.32
N ALA A 130 -21.52 14.38 3.52
CA ALA A 130 -22.78 13.78 3.93
C ALA A 130 -23.92 14.83 4.02
N LEU A 131 -23.62 16.04 4.51
CA LEU A 131 -24.58 17.14 4.56
C LEU A 131 -24.93 17.69 3.18
N MET A 132 -23.95 17.76 2.28
CA MET A 132 -24.20 18.15 0.89
C MET A 132 -25.10 17.12 0.20
N ALA A 133 -24.82 15.83 0.34
CA ALA A 133 -25.66 14.76 -0.20
C ALA A 133 -27.09 14.81 0.38
N LEU A 134 -27.23 15.11 1.68
CA LEU A 134 -28.54 15.32 2.30
C LEU A 134 -29.29 16.50 1.68
N LEU A 135 -28.61 17.62 1.43
CA LEU A 135 -29.21 18.78 0.76
C LEU A 135 -29.58 18.49 -0.69
N GLU A 136 -28.75 17.75 -1.42
CA GLU A 136 -29.04 17.35 -2.80
C GLU A 136 -30.28 16.45 -2.87
N LEU A 137 -30.44 15.50 -1.95
CA LEU A 137 -31.59 14.58 -1.93
C LEU A 137 -32.88 15.25 -1.46
N THR A 138 -32.79 16.19 -0.52
CA THR A 138 -33.97 16.85 0.08
C THR A 138 -34.40 18.11 -0.69
N HIS A 139 -33.49 18.70 -1.45
CA HIS A 139 -33.63 20.02 -2.09
C HIS A 139 -34.09 21.14 -1.14
N THR A 140 -33.96 20.93 0.18
CA THR A 140 -34.57 21.81 1.20
C THR A 140 -33.58 22.07 2.34
N PRO A 141 -33.15 23.34 2.54
CA PRO A 141 -32.16 23.67 3.57
C PRO A 141 -32.68 23.49 5.00
N THR A 142 -34.00 23.42 5.21
CA THR A 142 -34.61 23.21 6.53
C THR A 142 -34.14 21.93 7.23
N ILE A 143 -33.79 20.89 6.46
CA ILE A 143 -33.33 19.60 7.01
C ILE A 143 -31.82 19.64 7.35
N MET A 144 -31.07 20.66 6.90
CA MET A 144 -29.64 20.75 7.18
C MET A 144 -29.33 20.91 8.66
N LEU A 145 -30.07 21.75 9.40
CA LEU A 145 -29.80 21.99 10.82
C LEU A 145 -29.90 20.70 11.67
N PRO A 146 -31.00 19.92 11.62
CA PRO A 146 -31.04 18.63 12.30
C PRO A 146 -30.03 17.64 11.70
N GLY A 147 -29.80 17.67 10.39
CA GLY A 147 -28.77 16.87 9.72
C GLY A 147 -27.38 17.08 10.29
N MET A 148 -26.97 18.34 10.51
CA MET A 148 -25.67 18.71 11.08
C MET A 148 -25.50 18.08 12.46
N LEU A 149 -26.51 18.19 13.32
CA LEU A 149 -26.48 17.62 14.66
C LEU A 149 -26.29 16.10 14.61
N VAL A 150 -27.12 15.40 13.83
CA VAL A 150 -27.06 13.93 13.74
C VAL A 150 -25.73 13.46 13.13
N VAL A 151 -25.27 14.10 12.04
CA VAL A 151 -24.02 13.74 11.37
C VAL A 151 -22.81 13.99 12.28
N VAL A 152 -22.74 15.13 12.96
CA VAL A 152 -21.62 15.44 13.86
C VAL A 152 -21.59 14.47 15.04
N VAL A 153 -22.73 14.22 15.66
CA VAL A 153 -22.83 13.23 16.75
C VAL A 153 -22.38 11.85 16.26
N ALA A 154 -22.89 11.38 15.12
CA ALA A 154 -22.49 10.08 14.56
C ALA A 154 -20.98 10.00 14.27
N CYS A 155 -20.38 11.05 13.70
CA CYS A 155 -18.94 11.10 13.44
C CYS A 155 -18.11 11.06 14.72
N LEU A 156 -18.48 11.87 15.72
CA LEU A 156 -17.79 11.94 17.02
C LEU A 156 -17.93 10.63 17.79
N THR A 157 -19.15 10.09 17.88
CA THR A 157 -19.43 8.80 18.51
C THR A 157 -18.61 7.70 17.85
N SER A 158 -18.62 7.61 16.51
CA SER A 158 -17.81 6.63 15.79
C SER A 158 -16.32 6.77 16.13
N ARG A 159 -15.77 7.99 16.04
CA ARG A 159 -14.33 8.22 16.23
C ARG A 159 -13.87 7.99 17.67
N GLN A 160 -14.66 8.42 18.66
CA GLN A 160 -14.28 8.33 20.08
C GLN A 160 -14.51 6.94 20.67
N LEU A 161 -15.60 6.26 20.30
CA LEU A 161 -15.90 4.93 20.88
C LEU A 161 -15.15 3.81 20.18
N THR A 162 -15.01 3.87 18.85
CA THR A 162 -14.42 2.76 18.09
C THR A 162 -12.96 2.99 17.74
N GLY A 163 -12.45 4.23 17.86
CA GLY A 163 -11.11 4.60 17.41
C GLY A 163 -10.88 4.40 15.90
N CYS A 164 -11.93 4.13 15.13
CA CYS A 164 -11.82 3.83 13.71
C CYS A 164 -11.68 5.10 12.87
N GLU A 165 -10.72 5.09 11.95
CA GLU A 165 -10.59 6.11 10.91
C GLU A 165 -11.59 5.89 9.78
N GLY A 166 -11.78 6.90 8.93
CA GLY A 166 -12.65 6.80 7.77
C GLY A 166 -12.27 5.63 6.85
N PHE A 167 -13.27 5.03 6.21
CA PHE A 167 -13.09 3.80 5.42
C PHE A 167 -11.99 3.90 4.36
N PHE A 168 -11.93 5.00 3.61
CA PHE A 168 -10.93 5.18 2.53
C PHE A 168 -9.50 5.26 3.08
N ILE A 169 -9.30 5.97 4.20
CA ILE A 169 -8.00 6.07 4.87
C ILE A 169 -7.57 4.70 5.38
N SER A 170 -8.49 3.98 6.04
CA SER A 170 -8.27 2.62 6.49
C SER A 170 -7.92 1.69 5.32
N SER A 171 -8.61 1.81 4.19
CA SER A 171 -8.38 0.97 3.00
C SER A 171 -6.98 1.18 2.41
N VAL A 172 -6.49 2.41 2.37
CA VAL A 172 -5.11 2.71 1.93
C VAL A 172 -4.10 2.16 2.94
N ARG A 173 -4.29 2.39 4.24
CA ARG A 173 -3.39 1.90 5.29
C ARG A 173 -3.26 0.38 5.31
N TYR A 174 -4.34 -0.34 5.05
CA TYR A 174 -4.35 -1.80 5.03
C TYR A 174 -4.03 -2.41 3.66
N GLY A 175 -3.62 -1.60 2.68
CA GLY A 175 -3.25 -2.10 1.34
C GLY A 175 -4.41 -2.69 0.55
N LEU A 176 -5.65 -2.32 0.88
CA LEU A 176 -6.88 -2.75 0.19
C LEU A 176 -7.22 -1.85 -1.01
N HIS A 177 -6.47 -0.77 -1.24
CA HIS A 177 -6.61 0.08 -2.41
C HIS A 177 -5.43 -0.09 -3.39
N PRO A 178 -5.69 -0.22 -4.71
CA PRO A 178 -4.65 -0.42 -5.72
C PRO A 178 -3.65 0.73 -5.88
N LEU A 179 -3.91 1.89 -5.28
CA LEU A 179 -3.00 3.04 -5.32
C LEU A 179 -1.89 2.82 -4.29
N GLN A 180 -0.81 2.19 -4.76
CA GLN A 180 0.57 2.19 -4.28
C GLN A 180 0.76 2.39 -2.76
N GLN A 181 1.30 1.36 -2.11
CA GLN A 181 1.80 1.41 -0.73
C GLN A 181 2.51 2.74 -0.44
N PRO A 182 2.34 3.36 0.75
CA PRO A 182 2.96 4.66 1.08
C PRO A 182 4.47 4.72 0.76
N LEU A 183 5.18 3.61 0.98
CA LEU A 183 6.57 3.41 0.57
C LEU A 183 6.77 3.66 -0.94
N MET A 184 5.95 3.06 -1.79
CA MET A 184 6.03 3.20 -3.24
C MET A 184 5.73 4.63 -3.71
N GLN A 185 4.85 5.36 -3.02
CA GLN A 185 4.61 6.78 -3.30
C GLN A 185 5.78 7.68 -2.87
N ALA A 186 6.48 7.34 -1.80
CA ALA A 186 7.68 8.06 -1.38
C ALA A 186 8.85 7.78 -2.33
N LEU A 187 9.07 6.51 -2.67
CA LEU A 187 10.15 6.07 -3.56
C LEU A 187 9.95 6.53 -5.02
N SER A 188 8.72 6.75 -5.48
CA SER A 188 8.46 7.23 -6.85
C SER A 188 8.86 8.70 -7.07
N ARG A 189 9.02 9.48 -6.00
CA ARG A 189 9.43 10.90 -6.07
C ARG A 189 10.94 11.11 -6.11
N VAL A 190 11.72 10.05 -5.88
CA VAL A 190 13.17 10.12 -5.75
C VAL A 190 13.81 9.32 -6.86
N SER A 191 14.83 9.89 -7.49
CA SER A 191 15.57 9.26 -8.57
C SER A 191 16.71 8.39 -8.02
N VAL A 192 17.01 7.30 -8.73
CA VAL A 192 18.13 6.40 -8.40
C VAL A 192 19.47 7.15 -8.21
N PRO A 193 19.85 8.16 -9.03
CA PRO A 193 21.11 8.88 -8.88
C PRO A 193 21.28 9.67 -7.59
N ALA A 194 20.20 9.93 -6.84
CA ALA A 194 20.22 10.63 -5.57
C ALA A 194 20.69 9.74 -4.40
N VAL A 195 20.55 8.42 -4.53
CA VAL A 195 20.87 7.43 -3.45
C VAL A 195 21.95 6.42 -3.88
N MET A 196 22.23 6.28 -5.18
CA MET A 196 23.22 5.32 -5.67
C MET A 196 24.65 5.60 -5.16
N GLU A 197 25.41 4.53 -4.93
CA GLU A 197 26.83 4.58 -4.61
C GLU A 197 27.65 4.78 -5.88
N ARG A 198 28.55 5.78 -5.89
CA ARG A 198 29.33 6.16 -7.08
C ARG A 198 30.79 5.70 -7.04
N GLN A 199 31.28 5.29 -5.87
CA GLN A 199 32.66 4.82 -5.68
C GLN A 199 32.77 3.35 -6.11
N LEU A 200 32.91 3.13 -7.41
CA LEU A 200 33.04 1.79 -7.99
C LEU A 200 34.18 1.75 -9.01
N VAL A 201 34.76 0.57 -9.15
CA VAL A 201 35.75 0.27 -10.20
C VAL A 201 35.34 -1.03 -10.90
N ARG A 202 35.56 -1.07 -12.21
CA ARG A 202 35.29 -2.24 -13.04
C ARG A 202 36.52 -3.10 -13.13
N THR A 203 36.29 -4.40 -13.16
CA THR A 203 37.38 -5.38 -13.23
C THR A 203 36.89 -6.63 -13.95
N GLU A 204 37.84 -7.35 -14.54
CA GLU A 204 37.59 -8.67 -15.08
C GLU A 204 37.62 -9.71 -13.94
N ARG A 205 37.15 -10.93 -14.20
CA ARG A 205 37.20 -12.01 -13.20
C ARG A 205 38.62 -12.31 -12.73
N MET A 206 39.56 -12.36 -13.67
CA MET A 206 40.95 -12.74 -13.43
C MET A 206 41.82 -11.49 -13.47
N ILE A 207 42.52 -11.20 -12.38
CA ILE A 207 43.41 -10.03 -12.27
C ILE A 207 44.77 -10.42 -11.70
N THR A 208 45.81 -9.67 -12.03
CA THR A 208 47.12 -9.86 -11.38
C THR A 208 47.16 -9.18 -10.00
N LEU A 209 48.11 -9.59 -9.15
CA LEU A 209 48.34 -8.98 -7.83
C LEU A 209 48.57 -7.45 -7.92
N ASP A 210 49.34 -7.01 -8.90
CA ASP A 210 49.59 -5.58 -9.12
C ASP A 210 48.33 -4.82 -9.55
N GLN A 211 47.51 -5.43 -10.40
CA GLN A 211 46.22 -4.85 -10.78
C GLN A 211 45.31 -4.76 -9.55
N ALA A 212 45.25 -5.80 -8.71
CA ALA A 212 44.47 -5.79 -7.48
C ALA A 212 44.87 -4.64 -6.54
N ARG A 213 46.18 -4.39 -6.37
CA ARG A 213 46.70 -3.26 -5.60
C ARG A 213 46.29 -1.91 -6.21
N ARG A 214 46.46 -1.73 -7.51
CA ARG A 214 46.06 -0.50 -8.24
C ARG A 214 44.55 -0.24 -8.17
N LEU A 215 43.72 -1.28 -8.21
CA LEU A 215 42.27 -1.13 -8.06
C LEU A 215 41.92 -0.53 -6.70
N LEU A 216 42.63 -0.91 -5.64
CA LEU A 216 42.40 -0.41 -4.27
C LEU A 216 42.99 0.98 -4.00
N GLU A 217 43.98 1.44 -4.76
CA GLU A 217 44.55 2.80 -4.61
C GLU A 217 43.48 3.90 -4.78
N THR A 218 42.48 3.66 -5.63
CA THR A 218 41.36 4.58 -5.83
C THR A 218 40.31 4.56 -4.72
N ASN A 219 40.53 3.75 -3.67
CA ASN A 219 39.64 3.51 -2.53
C ASN A 219 38.16 3.28 -2.96
N PRO A 220 37.89 2.32 -3.85
CA PRO A 220 36.53 2.02 -4.26
C PRO A 220 35.74 1.38 -3.12
N MET A 221 34.42 1.57 -3.11
CA MET A 221 33.52 0.81 -2.24
C MET A 221 33.14 -0.53 -2.87
N TRP A 222 32.99 -0.55 -4.20
CA TRP A 222 32.53 -1.69 -4.96
C TRP A 222 33.45 -2.04 -6.14
N LEU A 223 33.63 -3.33 -6.34
CA LEU A 223 34.25 -3.92 -7.52
C LEU A 223 33.14 -4.54 -8.36
N VAL A 224 33.02 -4.07 -9.61
CA VAL A 224 32.07 -4.59 -10.59
C VAL A 224 32.80 -5.59 -11.47
N ILE A 225 32.48 -6.88 -11.29
CA ILE A 225 33.11 -7.98 -12.01
C ILE A 225 32.32 -8.24 -13.28
N GLU A 226 32.88 -7.86 -14.42
CA GLU A 226 32.36 -8.18 -15.74
C GLU A 226 32.82 -9.60 -16.13
N ARG A 227 31.90 -10.46 -16.55
CA ARG A 227 32.20 -11.83 -16.99
C ARG A 227 32.28 -11.85 -18.51
N SER A 228 33.25 -12.58 -19.06
CA SER A 228 33.59 -12.59 -20.49
C SER A 228 32.50 -13.09 -21.45
N SER A 229 31.32 -13.48 -20.95
CA SER A 229 30.18 -13.93 -21.74
C SER A 229 28.99 -13.04 -21.42
N GLU A 230 28.38 -12.45 -22.47
CA GLU A 230 27.23 -11.52 -22.36
C GLU A 230 26.03 -12.11 -21.59
N ASP A 231 25.94 -13.44 -21.49
CA ASP A 231 24.81 -14.16 -20.89
C ASP A 231 24.95 -14.39 -19.38
N LYS A 232 26.05 -13.93 -18.77
CA LYS A 232 26.31 -14.12 -17.33
C LYS A 232 26.04 -12.82 -16.55
N PRO A 233 25.38 -12.89 -15.37
CA PRO A 233 25.06 -11.71 -14.59
C PRO A 233 26.34 -11.01 -14.12
N VAL A 234 26.30 -9.68 -14.11
CA VAL A 234 27.36 -8.84 -13.54
C VAL A 234 27.34 -9.01 -12.03
N LEU A 235 28.51 -9.20 -11.43
CA LEU A 235 28.63 -9.43 -9.99
C LEU A 235 29.23 -8.21 -9.30
N GLY A 236 28.65 -7.84 -8.15
CA GLY A 236 29.21 -6.85 -7.25
C GLY A 236 29.93 -7.53 -6.09
N LEU A 237 31.18 -7.12 -5.84
CA LEU A 237 31.99 -7.51 -4.69
C LEU A 237 32.36 -6.24 -3.91
N LYS A 238 32.36 -6.30 -2.57
CA LYS A 238 32.85 -5.16 -1.78
C LYS A 238 34.37 -5.08 -1.87
N ALA A 239 34.91 -3.89 -2.12
CA ALA A 239 36.36 -3.72 -2.20
C ALA A 239 37.09 -4.10 -0.90
N ALA A 240 36.43 -3.94 0.25
CA ALA A 240 36.95 -4.35 1.55
C ALA A 240 37.25 -5.86 1.64
N GLU A 241 36.54 -6.71 0.87
CA GLU A 241 36.78 -8.16 0.85
C GLU A 241 38.07 -8.48 0.07
N LEU A 242 38.31 -7.81 -1.07
CA LEU A 242 39.59 -7.91 -1.79
C LEU A 242 40.76 -7.39 -0.93
N ALA A 243 40.58 -6.24 -0.27
CA ALA A 243 41.61 -5.67 0.60
C ALA A 243 41.98 -6.62 1.75
N ARG A 244 40.98 -7.25 2.37
CA ARG A 244 41.20 -8.26 3.43
C ARG A 244 41.96 -9.47 2.89
N TRP A 245 41.54 -10.00 1.74
CA TRP A 245 42.19 -11.15 1.13
C TRP A 245 43.65 -10.88 0.78
N LEU A 246 43.94 -9.69 0.24
CA LEU A 246 45.32 -9.26 -0.04
C LEU A 246 46.16 -9.17 1.22
N LEU A 247 45.64 -8.64 2.33
CA LEU A 247 46.37 -8.59 3.60
C LEU A 247 46.69 -9.99 4.15
N GLU A 248 45.80 -10.96 3.95
CA GLU A 248 46.00 -12.35 4.39
C GLU A 248 46.98 -13.13 3.50
N HIS A 249 47.10 -12.75 2.22
CA HIS A 249 47.91 -13.45 1.21
C HIS A 249 49.11 -12.64 0.71
N ASP A 250 49.46 -11.55 1.39
CA ASP A 250 50.61 -10.72 1.01
C ASP A 250 51.92 -11.44 1.37
N LYS A 251 52.45 -12.23 0.44
CA LYS A 251 53.76 -12.90 0.55
C LYS A 251 54.94 -11.93 0.72
N ALA A 252 54.73 -10.62 0.54
CA ALA A 252 55.73 -9.60 0.83
C ALA A 252 56.08 -9.50 2.34
N LEU A 253 55.21 -9.99 3.24
CA LEU A 253 55.51 -10.13 4.67
C LEU A 253 56.49 -11.29 4.96
N ASP A 254 56.59 -12.28 4.06
CA ASP A 254 57.43 -13.47 4.19
C ASP A 254 58.75 -13.38 3.37
N GLY A 255 59.04 -12.24 2.73
CA GLY A 255 60.31 -12.00 2.05
C GLY A 255 60.46 -12.67 0.68
N GLU A 256 59.41 -13.32 0.15
CA GLU A 256 59.39 -13.87 -1.20
C GLU A 256 58.72 -12.88 -2.16
N VAL A 257 59.43 -12.49 -3.22
CA VAL A 257 58.87 -11.67 -4.31
C VAL A 257 57.84 -12.53 -5.04
N PRO A 258 56.54 -12.18 -5.03
CA PRO A 258 55.55 -12.94 -5.77
C PRO A 258 55.86 -12.86 -7.27
N PRO A 259 55.64 -13.94 -8.04
CA PRO A 259 55.69 -13.85 -9.49
C PRO A 259 54.65 -12.83 -9.98
N GLU A 260 55.08 -11.84 -10.76
CA GLU A 260 54.25 -10.71 -11.24
C GLU A 260 53.03 -11.15 -12.07
N ASP A 261 53.03 -12.39 -12.58
CA ASP A 261 52.01 -12.97 -13.46
C ASP A 261 51.00 -13.90 -12.74
N GLU A 262 51.02 -14.01 -11.40
CA GLU A 262 50.03 -14.83 -10.68
C GLU A 262 48.62 -14.20 -10.83
N LEU A 263 47.72 -14.90 -11.53
CA LEU A 263 46.34 -14.48 -11.73
C LEU A 263 45.47 -14.92 -10.55
N ILE A 264 44.77 -13.94 -9.97
CA ILE A 264 43.80 -14.12 -8.89
C ILE A 264 42.41 -14.23 -9.51
N ASP A 265 41.66 -15.25 -9.11
CA ASP A 265 40.23 -15.35 -9.41
C ASP A 265 39.40 -14.64 -8.32
N LEU A 266 38.76 -13.52 -8.68
CA LEU A 266 37.89 -12.79 -7.77
C LEU A 266 36.66 -13.61 -7.31
N LEU A 267 36.33 -14.71 -8.00
CA LEU A 267 35.29 -15.65 -7.59
C LEU A 267 35.72 -16.64 -6.49
N GLU A 268 37.00 -16.70 -6.13
CA GLU A 268 37.47 -17.55 -5.04
C GLU A 268 37.61 -16.79 -3.71
N ILE A 269 37.67 -15.46 -3.75
CA ILE A 269 37.78 -14.60 -2.56
C ILE A 269 36.57 -14.81 -1.63
N PRO A 270 36.75 -14.99 -0.31
CA PRO A 270 35.64 -15.11 0.63
C PRO A 270 34.87 -13.78 0.73
N GLY A 271 33.58 -13.78 0.36
CA GLY A 271 32.78 -12.55 0.34
C GLY A 271 31.35 -12.72 -0.16
N GLN A 272 30.50 -11.74 0.13
CA GLN A 272 29.12 -11.73 -0.36
C GLN A 272 29.05 -11.17 -1.78
N ARG A 273 28.70 -12.04 -2.73
CA ARG A 273 28.51 -11.66 -4.13
C ARG A 273 27.07 -11.27 -4.38
N LEU A 274 26.87 -10.06 -4.89
CA LEU A 274 25.55 -9.60 -5.28
C LEU A 274 25.41 -9.75 -6.79
N GLU A 275 24.46 -10.59 -7.21
CA GLU A 275 24.02 -10.59 -8.60
C GLU A 275 23.33 -9.27 -8.92
N MET A 276 23.72 -8.67 -10.05
CA MET A 276 23.26 -7.34 -10.44
C MET A 276 22.63 -7.32 -11.82
N ALA A 277 21.62 -6.45 -11.96
CA ALA A 277 20.98 -6.15 -13.23
C ALA A 277 21.08 -4.64 -13.55
N PRO A 278 21.00 -4.27 -14.83
CA PRO A 278 21.07 -2.87 -15.23
C PRO A 278 19.82 -2.11 -14.82
N ILE A 279 19.96 -0.86 -14.41
CA ILE A 279 18.85 0.09 -14.27
C ILE A 279 19.20 1.43 -14.90
N GLY A 280 18.23 2.07 -15.56
CA GLY A 280 18.47 3.36 -16.22
C GLY A 280 18.74 4.47 -15.22
N LEU A 281 19.60 5.42 -15.59
CA LEU A 281 19.88 6.61 -14.76
C LEU A 281 18.62 7.44 -14.43
N GLN A 282 17.62 7.43 -15.32
CA GLN A 282 16.37 8.18 -15.14
C GLN A 282 15.34 7.44 -14.27
N ALA A 283 15.65 6.21 -13.84
CA ALA A 283 14.72 5.41 -13.06
C ALA A 283 14.47 5.98 -11.67
N THR A 284 13.28 5.70 -11.14
CA THR A 284 12.88 6.06 -9.78
C THR A 284 13.30 4.99 -8.77
N LEU A 285 13.36 5.33 -7.48
CA LEU A 285 13.62 4.32 -6.44
C LEU A 285 12.50 3.27 -6.38
N SER A 286 11.26 3.60 -6.77
CA SER A 286 10.17 2.61 -6.85
C SER A 286 10.43 1.57 -7.93
N GLU A 287 10.93 1.98 -9.09
CA GLU A 287 11.31 1.05 -10.18
C GLU A 287 12.50 0.18 -9.76
N ALA A 288 13.49 0.77 -9.09
CA ALA A 288 14.63 0.04 -8.54
C ALA A 288 14.19 -1.00 -7.49
N PHE A 289 13.28 -0.63 -6.60
CA PHE A 289 12.77 -1.51 -5.55
C PHE A 289 12.00 -2.70 -6.14
N LEU A 290 11.10 -2.45 -7.09
CA LEU A 290 10.37 -3.52 -7.80
C LEU A 290 11.32 -4.48 -8.51
N LYS A 291 12.31 -3.94 -9.23
CA LYS A 291 13.28 -4.76 -9.96
C LYS A 291 14.14 -5.63 -9.05
N LEU A 292 14.49 -5.14 -7.85
CA LEU A 292 15.17 -5.92 -6.81
C LEU A 292 14.28 -6.98 -6.17
N GLN A 293 12.95 -6.80 -6.19
CA GLN A 293 12.00 -7.74 -5.60
C GLN A 293 11.68 -8.89 -6.58
N ASP A 294 11.39 -8.57 -7.83
CA ASP A 294 10.96 -9.54 -8.85
C ASP A 294 12.07 -10.52 -9.23
N SER A 295 13.32 -10.06 -9.27
CA SER A 295 14.45 -10.87 -9.74
C SER A 295 15.31 -11.47 -8.61
N ALA A 296 14.90 -11.32 -7.34
CA ALA A 296 15.68 -11.73 -6.16
C ALA A 296 17.15 -11.27 -6.17
N LEU A 297 17.43 -10.14 -6.84
CA LEU A 297 18.78 -9.62 -7.04
C LEU A 297 19.31 -8.95 -5.77
N GLY A 298 20.64 -9.00 -5.61
CA GLY A 298 21.31 -8.35 -4.49
C GLY A 298 21.51 -6.85 -4.69
N ALA A 299 21.71 -6.41 -5.94
CA ALA A 299 21.93 -5.00 -6.29
C ALA A 299 21.53 -4.70 -7.74
N LEU A 300 21.51 -3.42 -8.11
CA LEU A 300 21.37 -2.96 -9.49
C LEU A 300 22.53 -2.03 -9.83
N TYR A 301 23.07 -2.14 -11.04
CA TYR A 301 24.07 -1.20 -11.54
C TYR A 301 23.40 -0.18 -12.46
N VAL A 302 23.74 1.09 -12.26
CA VAL A 302 23.09 2.22 -12.92
C VAL A 302 23.82 2.51 -14.22
N VAL A 303 23.11 2.41 -15.34
CA VAL A 303 23.67 2.63 -16.68
C VAL A 303 23.27 3.97 -17.27
N HIS A 304 24.25 4.62 -17.89
CA HIS A 304 24.09 5.86 -18.64
C HIS A 304 24.08 5.58 -20.14
N GLY A 305 22.95 5.85 -20.81
CA GLY A 305 22.80 5.76 -22.27
C GLY A 305 22.03 4.54 -22.76
N TYR A 306 21.31 4.72 -23.87
CA TYR A 306 20.43 3.70 -24.49
C TYR A 306 21.16 2.83 -25.53
N ARG A 307 22.49 3.00 -25.70
CA ARG A 307 23.26 2.27 -26.72
C ARG A 307 23.88 1.01 -26.11
N PRO A 308 23.53 -0.19 -26.61
CA PRO A 308 23.95 -1.46 -26.02
C PRO A 308 25.48 -1.69 -26.02
N LYS A 309 26.24 -1.08 -26.95
CA LYS A 309 27.68 -1.34 -27.10
C LYS A 309 28.62 -0.50 -26.22
N GLN A 310 28.14 0.51 -25.48
CA GLN A 310 28.98 1.37 -24.62
C GLN A 310 28.20 1.82 -23.37
N GLN A 311 27.71 0.87 -22.58
CA GLN A 311 27.02 1.19 -21.33
C GLN A 311 28.04 1.61 -20.27
N ARG A 312 28.04 2.90 -19.90
CA ARG A 312 28.82 3.41 -18.76
C ARG A 312 28.03 3.15 -17.48
N ILE A 313 28.69 2.55 -16.49
CA ILE A 313 28.14 2.20 -15.17
C ILE A 313 28.52 3.37 -14.28
N SER A 314 27.50 4.08 -13.80
CA SER A 314 27.65 5.33 -13.06
C SER A 314 27.44 5.17 -11.56
N GLY A 315 26.88 4.03 -11.13
CA GLY A 315 26.64 3.75 -9.73
C GLY A 315 26.10 2.35 -9.48
N ILE A 316 25.99 1.99 -8.21
CA ILE A 316 25.31 0.77 -7.74
C ILE A 316 24.25 1.17 -6.72
N ILE A 317 23.08 0.56 -6.79
CA ILE A 317 22.03 0.69 -5.78
C ILE A 317 21.69 -0.67 -5.20
N THR A 318 21.66 -0.75 -3.87
CA THR A 318 21.37 -1.99 -3.13
C THR A 318 20.04 -1.85 -2.41
N ARG A 319 19.41 -2.98 -2.05
CA ARG A 319 18.19 -2.98 -1.25
C ARG A 319 18.38 -2.22 0.08
N GLY A 320 19.50 -2.47 0.77
CA GLY A 320 19.83 -1.77 2.02
C GLY A 320 20.08 -0.27 1.87
N ALA A 321 20.44 0.24 0.68
CA ALA A 321 20.52 1.68 0.44
C ALA A 321 19.14 2.33 0.35
N ILE A 322 18.19 1.67 -0.33
CA ILE A 322 16.79 2.12 -0.44
C ILE A 322 16.11 2.11 0.93
N GLU A 323 16.29 1.04 1.70
CA GLU A 323 15.71 0.89 3.04
C GLU A 323 16.25 1.94 4.02
N ARG A 324 17.57 2.20 4.03
CA ARG A 324 18.18 3.26 4.86
C ARG A 324 17.61 4.64 4.53
N TYR A 325 17.41 4.95 3.25
CA TYR A 325 16.82 6.22 2.83
C TYR A 325 15.38 6.38 3.35
N TYR A 326 14.59 5.31 3.29
CA TYR A 326 13.21 5.34 3.80
C TYR A 326 13.15 5.57 5.31
N HIS A 327 13.93 4.81 6.09
CA HIS A 327 13.98 4.97 7.56
C HIS A 327 14.49 6.34 8.00
N TYR A 328 15.45 6.93 7.27
CA TYR A 328 15.94 8.28 7.55
C TYR A 328 14.86 9.36 7.34
N THR A 329 14.00 9.18 6.33
CA THR A 329 12.94 10.14 6.01
C THR A 329 11.82 10.12 7.06
N ASP A 330 11.48 8.93 7.57
CA ASP A 330 10.45 8.76 8.60
C ASP A 330 10.87 9.43 9.93
N ALA A 331 12.14 9.27 10.33
CA ALA A 331 12.69 9.89 11.54
C ALA A 331 12.57 11.43 11.55
N ARG A 332 12.81 12.09 10.42
CA ARG A 332 12.62 13.55 10.29
C ARG A 332 11.15 13.97 10.33
N GLN A 333 10.22 13.12 9.88
CA GLN A 333 8.78 13.41 9.97
C GLN A 333 8.26 13.29 11.41
N THR A 334 8.85 12.41 12.22
CA THR A 334 8.58 12.35 13.67
C THR A 334 9.15 13.57 14.41
N ASP A 335 10.41 13.95 14.17
CA ASP A 335 11.01 15.14 14.83
C ASP A 335 10.26 16.44 14.49
N ALA A 336 9.84 16.62 13.22
CA ALA A 336 9.10 17.81 12.81
C ALA A 336 7.70 17.92 13.45
N ARG A 337 7.12 16.79 13.91
CA ARG A 337 5.84 16.78 14.64
C ARG A 337 6.00 17.07 16.13
N GLU A 338 7.16 16.77 16.71
CA GLU A 338 7.45 17.05 18.12
C GLU A 338 7.94 18.48 18.35
N THR A 339 8.50 19.15 17.34
CA THR A 339 8.89 20.57 17.44
C THR A 339 7.75 21.57 17.24
N ASP A 340 6.58 21.11 16.78
CA ASP A 340 5.39 21.94 16.49
C ASP A 340 4.27 21.74 17.53
N SER A 341 4.59 21.10 18.66
CA SER A 341 3.71 20.91 19.85
C SER A 341 4.30 21.60 21.08
#